data_AF-A0A440JXE3-F1
#
_entry.id   AF-A0A440JXE3-F1
#
_cell.length_a   1.000
_cell.length_b   1.000
_cell.length_c   1.000
_cell.angle_alpha   90.00
_cell.angle_beta   90.00
_cell.angle_gamma   90.00
#
_symmetry.space_group_name_H-M   'P 1'
#
loop_
_entity.id
_entity.type
_entity.pdbx_description
1 polymer ?
#
loop_
_entity_poly.entity_id
_entity_poly.type
_entity_poly.pdbx_seq_one_letter_code
_entity_poly.pdbx_strand_id
1 'polypeptide(L)'
;STTGAVTSSSDEGALTPLVGLVVKPWENVSLYANYVEGLSIGDTAPTTAVNAGETLAPYRSRQIEIGTKIDLGRLAVTVSAF
;
A
#
# COMPACT_ATOMS: atom_id res chain seq x y z
N SER A 1 8.21 29.72 -9.71
CA SER A 1 9.37 28.87 -9.39
C SER A 1 8.88 27.71 -8.55
N THR A 2 8.81 26.51 -9.13
CA THR A 2 8.29 25.31 -8.46
C THR A 2 9.46 24.60 -7.78
N THR A 3 9.68 24.86 -6.50
CA THR A 3 10.62 24.06 -5.71
C THR A 3 9.88 22.78 -5.33
N GLY A 4 10.03 21.73 -6.13
CA GLY A 4 9.75 20.37 -5.69
C GLY A 4 10.77 20.02 -4.63
N ALA A 5 10.50 20.39 -3.38
CA ALA A 5 11.32 20.03 -2.25
C ALA A 5 11.31 18.50 -2.13
N VAL A 6 12.50 17.89 -2.24
CA VAL A 6 12.70 16.47 -1.95
C VAL A 6 12.37 16.29 -0.47
N THR A 7 11.17 15.78 -0.18
CA THR A 7 10.74 15.45 1.18
C THR A 7 11.44 14.16 1.59
N SER A 8 12.48 14.31 2.41
CA SER A 8 13.02 13.29 3.32
C SER A 8 13.28 11.91 2.71
N SER A 9 14.41 11.69 2.05
CA SER A 9 14.91 10.33 1.86
C SER A 9 15.52 9.85 3.19
N SER A 10 14.73 9.17 4.03
CA SER A 10 15.29 8.40 5.14
C SER A 10 16.05 7.20 4.57
N ASP A 11 17.35 7.10 4.86
CA ASP A 11 18.26 6.02 4.44
C ASP A 11 17.97 4.67 5.16
N GLU A 12 16.82 4.57 5.83
CA GLU A 12 16.38 3.38 6.54
C GLU A 12 15.68 2.45 5.55
N GLY A 13 16.47 1.60 4.90
CA GLY A 13 15.98 0.59 3.96
C GLY A 13 14.91 -0.29 4.62
N ALA A 14 13.68 -0.15 4.15
CA ALA A 14 12.54 -0.86 4.69
C ALA A 14 11.93 -1.74 3.60
N LEU A 15 12.01 -3.07 3.78
CA LEU A 15 11.39 -4.03 2.86
C LEU A 15 9.87 -3.93 2.96
N THR A 16 9.20 -3.63 1.84
CA THR A 16 7.73 -3.56 1.73
C THR A 16 7.24 -4.67 0.79
N PRO A 17 6.87 -5.85 1.31
CA PRO A 17 6.42 -6.96 0.49
C PRO A 17 5.08 -6.64 -0.20
N LEU A 18 4.97 -7.13 -1.44
CA LEU A 18 3.73 -7.17 -2.21
C LEU A 18 3.51 -8.60 -2.70
N VAL A 19 2.33 -9.13 -2.45
CA VAL A 19 1.97 -10.50 -2.83
C VAL A 19 0.57 -10.50 -3.42
N GLY A 20 0.43 -11.09 -4.59
CA GLY A 20 -0.86 -11.26 -5.26
C GLY A 20 -1.09 -12.73 -5.59
N LEU A 21 -2.32 -13.20 -5.40
CA LEU A 21 -2.78 -14.53 -5.78
C LEU A 21 -4.03 -14.38 -6.64
N VAL A 22 -4.07 -15.10 -7.76
CA VAL A 22 -5.27 -15.25 -8.58
C VAL A 22 -5.51 -16.73 -8.83
N VAL A 23 -6.73 -17.18 -8.58
CA VAL A 23 -7.18 -18.53 -8.92
C VAL A 23 -8.39 -18.46 -9.84
N LYS A 24 -8.45 -19.39 -10.79
CA LYS A 24 -9.52 -19.50 -11.79
C LYS A 24 -10.23 -20.83 -11.63
N PRO A 25 -11.17 -20.95 -10.69
CA PRO A 25 -11.93 -22.18 -10.49
C PRO A 25 -12.83 -22.53 -11.68
N TRP A 26 -13.26 -21.52 -12.44
CA TRP A 26 -14.03 -21.66 -13.69
C TRP A 26 -13.44 -20.74 -14.77
N GLU A 27 -13.71 -21.04 -16.04
CA GLU A 27 -13.21 -20.22 -17.17
C GLU A 27 -13.63 -18.76 -17.07
N ASN A 28 -14.81 -18.50 -16.50
CA ASN A 28 -15.41 -17.18 -16.41
C ASN A 28 -15.39 -16.57 -15.00
N VAL A 29 -14.74 -17.22 -14.01
CA VAL A 29 -14.66 -16.71 -12.63
C VAL A 29 -13.19 -16.66 -12.19
N SER A 30 -12.77 -15.49 -11.74
CA SER A 30 -11.44 -15.28 -11.13
C SER A 30 -11.62 -14.80 -9.70
N LEU A 31 -10.98 -15.49 -8.76
CA LEU A 31 -10.84 -15.02 -7.38
C LEU A 31 -9.44 -14.45 -7.22
N TYR A 32 -9.32 -13.29 -6.58
CA TYR A 32 -8.03 -12.67 -6.33
C TYR A 32 -7.89 -12.24 -4.87
N ALA A 33 -6.66 -12.24 -4.39
CA ALA A 33 -6.26 -11.72 -3.11
C ALA A 33 -4.92 -10.99 -3.27
N ASN A 34 -4.81 -9.79 -2.71
CA ASN A 34 -3.60 -8.98 -2.72
C ASN A 34 -3.24 -8.58 -1.29
N TYR A 35 -1.97 -8.63 -0.97
CA TYR A 35 -1.37 -8.12 0.25
C TYR A 35 -0.31 -7.09 -0.15
N VAL A 36 -0.40 -5.89 0.39
CA VAL A 36 0.58 -4.84 0.16
C VAL A 36 0.97 -4.17 1.47
N GLU A 37 2.26 -3.97 1.66
CA GLU A 37 2.79 -3.07 2.68
C GLU A 37 3.22 -1.75 2.06
N GLY A 38 2.88 -0.65 2.71
CA GLY A 38 3.40 0.67 2.42
C GLY A 38 4.32 1.15 3.52
N LEU A 39 5.28 2.00 3.16
CA LEU A 39 6.15 2.71 4.08
C LEU A 39 5.97 4.21 3.87
N SER A 40 5.66 4.93 4.94
CA SER A 40 5.65 6.40 4.96
C SER A 40 6.74 6.89 5.91
N ILE A 41 7.46 7.94 5.53
CA ILE A 41 8.46 8.57 6.40
C ILE A 41 7.75 9.08 7.67
N GLY A 42 8.38 8.88 8.83
CA GLY A 42 7.86 9.36 10.11
C GLY A 42 7.93 10.89 10.21
N ASP A 43 7.04 11.49 11.00
CA ASP A 43 7.03 12.93 11.20
C ASP A 43 8.30 13.40 11.93
N THR A 44 8.71 14.66 11.72
CA THR A 44 9.79 15.27 12.50
C THR A 44 9.22 15.92 13.76
N ALA A 45 9.79 15.58 14.92
CA ALA A 45 9.36 16.10 16.21
C ALA A 45 9.48 17.64 16.28
N PRO A 46 8.44 18.33 16.78
CA PRO A 46 8.42 19.79 16.86
C PRO A 46 9.44 20.30 17.88
N THR A 47 9.84 21.57 17.75
CA THR A 47 10.86 22.20 18.61
C THR A 47 10.46 22.33 20.08
N THR A 48 9.19 22.10 20.39
CA THR A 48 8.64 22.11 21.76
C THR A 48 8.70 20.73 22.44
N ALA A 49 9.05 19.67 21.70
CA ALA A 49 9.19 18.33 22.23
C ALA A 49 10.57 18.11 22.85
N VAL A 50 10.67 17.17 23.80
CA VAL A 50 11.94 16.77 24.43
C VAL A 50 12.95 16.21 23.44
N ASN A 51 12.47 15.68 22.32
CA ASN A 51 13.24 15.13 21.22
C ASN A 51 13.13 15.98 19.94
N ALA A 52 13.05 17.30 20.11
CA ALA A 52 12.98 18.27 19.03
C ALA A 52 13.96 17.97 17.88
N GLY A 53 13.44 17.92 16.65
CA GLY A 53 14.24 17.69 15.44
C GLY A 53 14.53 16.22 15.13
N GLU A 54 14.15 15.28 15.99
CA GLU A 54 14.22 13.84 15.70
C GLU A 54 13.15 13.45 14.66
N THR A 55 13.54 12.68 13.63
CA THR A 55 12.59 12.08 12.69
C THR A 55 12.10 10.76 13.28
N LEU A 56 10.78 10.64 13.43
CA LEU A 56 10.16 9.43 13.95
C LEU A 56 10.39 8.25 13.00
N ALA A 57 10.30 7.04 13.56
CA ALA A 57 10.37 5.83 12.77
C ALA A 57 9.29 5.81 11.67
N PRO A 58 9.58 5.25 10.49
CA PRO A 58 8.62 5.16 9.40
C PRO A 58 7.32 4.46 9.80
N TYR A 59 6.19 4.98 9.34
CA TYR A 59 4.89 4.33 9.47
C TYR A 59 4.75 3.20 8.46
N ARG A 60 4.25 2.05 8.92
CA ARG A 60 3.95 0.89 8.09
C ARG A 60 2.45 0.77 7.90
N SER A 61 1.98 0.81 6.65
CA SER A 61 0.61 0.47 6.31
C SER A 61 0.54 -0.97 5.80
N ARG A 62 -0.58 -1.64 6.08
CA ARG A 62 -0.90 -2.97 5.55
C ARG A 62 -2.28 -2.90 4.94
N GLN A 63 -2.41 -3.32 3.69
CA GLN A 63 -3.69 -3.41 3.01
C GLN A 63 -3.86 -4.82 2.42
N ILE A 64 -5.03 -5.40 2.66
CA ILE A 64 -5.41 -6.71 2.15
C ILE A 64 -6.65 -6.51 1.32
N GLU A 65 -6.57 -6.79 0.03
CA GLU A 65 -7.75 -6.78 -0.84
C GLU A 65 -8.10 -8.20 -1.25
N ILE A 66 -9.37 -8.54 -1.22
CA ILE A 66 -9.89 -9.78 -1.80
C ILE A 66 -11.05 -9.46 -2.73
N GLY A 67 -11.18 -10.21 -3.81
CA GLY A 67 -12.30 -10.00 -4.70
C GLY A 67 -12.59 -11.14 -5.65
N THR A 68 -13.77 -11.04 -6.24
CA THR A 68 -14.27 -11.95 -7.26
C THR A 68 -14.56 -11.15 -8.51
N LYS A 69 -14.11 -11.68 -9.65
CA LYS A 69 -14.46 -11.20 -10.97
C LYS A 69 -15.22 -12.29 -11.72
N ILE A 70 -16.36 -11.93 -12.30
CA ILE A 70 -17.17 -12.80 -13.16
C ILE A 70 -17.25 -12.16 -14.53
N ASP A 71 -16.88 -12.92 -15.56
CA ASP A 71 -16.98 -12.54 -16.96
C ASP A 71 -18.22 -13.18 -17.60
N LEU A 72 -19.05 -12.38 -18.26
CA LEU A 72 -20.29 -12.80 -18.93
C LEU A 72 -20.19 -12.58 -20.45
N GLY A 73 -18.97 -12.48 -20.98
CA GLY A 73 -18.64 -12.26 -22.40
C GLY A 73 -18.80 -10.80 -22.85
N ARG A 74 -19.96 -10.19 -22.60
CA ARG A 74 -20.23 -8.77 -22.95
C ARG A 74 -20.16 -7.83 -21.75
N LEU A 75 -20.15 -8.38 -20.54
CA LEU A 75 -20.16 -7.66 -19.27
C LEU A 75 -19.22 -8.36 -18.30
N ALA A 76 -18.54 -7.60 -17.46
CA ALA A 76 -17.81 -8.13 -16.32
C ALA A 76 -18.34 -7.51 -15.02
N VAL A 77 -18.53 -8.34 -14.00
CA VAL A 77 -18.95 -7.93 -12.66
C VAL A 77 -17.79 -8.19 -11.70
N THR A 78 -17.48 -7.22 -10.85
CA THR A 78 -16.45 -7.35 -9.82
C THR A 78 -17.00 -6.93 -8.47
N VAL A 79 -16.67 -7.69 -7.44
CA VAL A 79 -16.97 -7.36 -6.04
C VAL A 79 -15.70 -7.58 -5.24
N SER A 80 -15.32 -6.64 -4.39
CA SER A 80 -14.14 -6.74 -3.53
C SER A 80 -14.35 -6.11 -2.15
N ALA A 81 -13.43 -6.43 -1.25
CA ALA A 81 -13.31 -5.88 0.09
C ALA A 81 -11.84 -5.59 0.38
N PHE A 82 -11.57 -4.57 1.20
CA PHE A 82 -10.24 -4.07 1.54
C PHE A 82 -10.13 -3.63 3.00
#